data_AF-A0A961NF04-F1
#
_entry.id   AF-A0A961NF04-F1
#
_cell.length_a   1.000
_cell.length_b   1.000
_cell.length_c   1.000
_cell.angle_alpha   90.00
_cell.angle_beta   90.00
_cell.angle_gamma   90.00
#
_symmetry.space_group_name_H-M   'P 1'
#
loop_
_entity.id
_entity.type
_entity.pdbx_description
1 polymer ?
#
loop_
_entity_poly.entity_id
_entity_poly.type
_entity_poly.pdbx_seq_one_letter_code
_entity_poly.pdbx_strand_id
1 'polypeptide(L)'
;MSPLSLRLLEDVSPAPLPSQPRKPLGRHLVDSGIITSDQLVQALQMQLRLRAPIGEILVSEGWAASDDIQEALARQHGLQRADLVAQPPDAALCETRPYQFWLKHRAIPWMQVGEMALVATARPDDFAALKAELGDGFGIVLPALASDAQIAGAIARQFREPLAVAAGARVAARFSCRTWQRGRGVALAALLVGLAAVLIAAPLWCIAALSLLATATLLMFTALKLGAFVAHLLSHRHLTAPGPDCVALESGYRLPKVSVLVPLFRETEIAGHLIRRLGRLTYPKALLDVVLVLEEADELTRETLARTELPAWIRVAEVPAHGALTTKPR
;
A
#
# COMPACT_ATOMS: atom_id res chain seq x y z
N MET A 1 15.07 8.24 79.65
CA MET A 1 14.63 9.03 78.48
C MET A 1 15.08 8.28 77.24
N SER A 2 14.20 7.44 76.66
CA SER A 2 14.48 6.66 75.45
C SER A 2 13.67 7.25 74.30
N PRO A 3 14.29 7.63 73.17
CA PRO A 3 13.53 8.17 72.05
C PRO A 3 12.81 7.04 71.31
N LEU A 4 11.48 7.09 71.34
CA LEU A 4 10.59 6.36 70.44
C LEU A 4 10.85 6.86 69.01
N SER A 5 11.63 6.11 68.24
CA SER A 5 11.77 6.33 66.80
C SER A 5 10.61 5.64 66.09
N LEU A 6 9.62 6.45 65.67
CA LEU A 6 8.64 6.06 64.66
C LEU A 6 9.39 5.79 63.35
N ARG A 7 9.64 4.53 63.03
CA ARG A 7 10.02 4.11 61.68
C ARG A 7 8.76 4.10 60.83
N LEU A 8 8.69 4.96 59.81
CA LEU A 8 7.75 4.75 58.71
C LEU A 8 8.04 3.36 58.14
N LEU A 9 7.02 2.51 58.06
CA LEU A 9 7.04 1.35 57.18
C LEU A 9 7.38 1.86 55.78
N GLU A 10 8.48 1.37 55.22
CA GLU A 10 8.82 1.63 53.83
C GLU A 10 7.59 1.35 52.97
N ASP A 11 7.27 2.32 52.09
CA ASP A 11 6.21 2.20 51.12
C ASP A 11 6.60 1.06 50.18
N VAL A 12 6.16 -0.15 50.50
CA VAL A 12 6.34 -1.33 49.64
C VAL A 12 5.47 -1.05 48.43
N SER A 13 6.04 -0.38 47.43
CA SER A 13 5.46 -0.30 46.09
C SER A 13 5.12 -1.74 45.69
N PRO A 14 3.83 -2.08 45.47
CA PRO A 14 3.48 -3.42 45.09
C PRO A 14 4.26 -3.76 43.82
N ALA A 15 5.07 -4.82 43.89
CA ALA A 15 5.74 -5.35 42.73
C ALA A 15 4.70 -5.53 41.62
N PRO A 16 4.96 -5.08 40.37
CA PRO A 16 4.01 -5.24 39.29
C PRO A 16 3.63 -6.73 39.19
N LEU A 17 2.34 -7.00 39.36
CA LEU A 17 1.81 -8.36 39.27
C LEU A 17 2.32 -8.97 37.96
N PRO A 18 2.87 -10.21 37.98
CA PRO A 18 3.29 -10.86 36.75
C PRO A 18 2.08 -10.90 35.80
N SER A 19 2.21 -10.25 34.65
CA SER A 19 1.17 -10.22 33.63
C SER A 19 0.87 -11.68 33.26
N GLN A 20 -0.33 -12.17 33.61
CA GLN A 20 -0.74 -13.50 33.20
C GLN A 20 -0.57 -13.61 31.68
N PRO A 21 0.06 -14.69 31.18
CA PRO A 21 0.27 -14.85 29.76
C PRO A 21 -1.08 -14.80 29.06
N ARG A 22 -1.27 -13.76 28.24
CA ARG A 22 -2.51 -13.59 27.47
C ARG A 22 -2.74 -14.84 26.66
N LYS A 23 -3.98 -15.33 26.68
CA LYS A 23 -4.35 -16.49 25.89
C LYS A 23 -4.11 -16.19 24.40
N PRO A 24 -3.43 -17.07 23.65
CA PRO A 24 -3.07 -16.80 22.26
C PRO A 24 -4.29 -16.77 21.36
N LEU A 25 -4.23 -15.95 20.30
CA LEU A 25 -5.31 -15.74 19.32
C LEU A 25 -5.93 -17.04 18.82
N GLY A 26 -5.10 -18.00 18.39
CA GLY A 26 -5.57 -19.27 17.86
C GLY A 26 -6.45 -20.06 18.83
N ARG A 27 -6.17 -19.97 20.14
CA ARG A 27 -6.99 -20.64 21.15
C ARG A 27 -8.28 -19.88 21.47
N HIS A 28 -8.30 -18.57 21.30
CA HIS A 28 -9.56 -17.83 21.33
C HIS A 28 -10.50 -18.28 20.21
N LEU A 29 -9.96 -18.47 18.99
CA LEU A 29 -10.73 -18.88 17.82
C LEU A 29 -11.24 -20.33 17.90
N VAL A 30 -10.46 -21.24 18.49
CA VAL A 30 -10.90 -22.62 18.75
C VAL A 30 -12.02 -22.64 19.80
N ASP A 31 -11.83 -21.94 20.93
CA ASP A 31 -12.82 -21.93 22.00
C ASP A 31 -14.13 -21.24 21.59
N SER A 32 -14.10 -20.30 20.65
CA SER A 32 -15.30 -19.72 20.04
C SER A 32 -15.91 -20.55 18.92
N GLY A 33 -15.32 -21.69 18.57
CA GLY A 33 -15.82 -22.60 17.53
C GLY A 33 -15.64 -22.09 16.10
N ILE A 34 -14.83 -21.05 15.88
CA ILE A 34 -14.61 -20.44 14.56
C ILE A 34 -13.68 -21.33 13.72
N ILE A 35 -12.66 -21.91 14.37
CA ILE A 35 -11.76 -22.87 13.76
C ILE A 35 -11.68 -24.16 14.58
N THR A 36 -11.37 -25.25 13.91
CA THR A 36 -11.07 -26.53 14.56
C THR A 36 -9.63 -26.57 15.08
N SER A 37 -9.35 -27.51 15.99
CA SER A 37 -7.98 -27.73 16.47
C SER A 37 -7.02 -28.17 15.35
N ASP A 38 -7.52 -28.95 14.39
CA ASP A 38 -6.74 -29.39 13.23
C ASP A 38 -6.38 -28.21 12.31
N GLN A 39 -7.35 -27.32 12.02
CA GLN A 39 -7.09 -26.09 11.27
C GLN A 39 -6.07 -25.19 11.98
N LEU A 40 -6.13 -25.09 13.31
CA LEU A 40 -5.12 -24.34 14.08
C LEU A 40 -3.73 -24.94 13.91
N VAL A 41 -3.58 -26.27 13.99
CA VAL A 41 -2.29 -26.94 13.78
C VAL A 41 -1.76 -26.70 12.36
N GLN A 42 -2.62 -26.81 11.35
CA GLN A 42 -2.26 -26.51 9.96
C GLN A 42 -1.83 -25.05 9.78
N ALA A 43 -2.57 -24.10 10.36
CA ALA A 43 -2.24 -22.68 10.31
C ALA A 43 -0.88 -22.38 10.97
N LEU A 44 -0.56 -23.02 12.09
CA LEU A 44 0.75 -22.89 12.75
C LEU A 44 1.90 -23.45 11.89
N GLN A 45 1.68 -24.57 11.21
CA GLN A 45 2.67 -25.11 10.25
C GLN A 45 2.89 -24.18 9.06
N MET A 46 1.83 -23.53 8.57
CA MET A 46 1.92 -22.50 7.54
C MET A 46 2.62 -21.25 8.06
N GLN A 47 2.35 -20.83 9.29
CA GLN A 47 3.00 -19.69 9.94
C GLN A 47 4.52 -19.89 10.03
N LEU A 48 4.99 -21.10 10.35
CA LEU A 48 6.42 -21.40 10.38
C LEU A 48 7.07 -21.28 8.99
N ARG A 49 6.37 -21.74 7.94
CA ARG A 49 6.86 -21.71 6.55
C ARG A 49 6.81 -20.32 5.92
N LEU A 50 5.70 -19.62 6.09
CA LEU A 50 5.40 -18.33 5.46
C LEU A 50 5.85 -17.12 6.29
N ARG A 51 5.95 -17.28 7.62
CA ARG A 51 6.20 -16.20 8.60
C ARG A 51 5.19 -15.04 8.52
N ALA A 52 3.96 -15.34 8.09
CA ALA A 52 2.85 -14.42 8.11
C ALA A 52 2.09 -14.52 9.45
N PRO A 53 1.39 -13.46 9.90
CA PRO A 53 0.53 -13.51 11.07
C PRO A 53 -0.55 -14.59 10.93
N ILE A 54 -0.78 -15.37 11.99
CA ILE A 54 -1.73 -16.50 11.94
C ILE A 54 -3.14 -16.07 11.53
N GLY A 55 -3.61 -14.90 11.97
CA GLY A 55 -4.90 -14.33 11.54
C GLY A 55 -4.97 -14.10 10.03
N GLU A 56 -3.91 -13.56 9.41
CA GLU A 56 -3.87 -13.36 7.94
C GLU A 56 -3.91 -14.70 7.21
N ILE A 57 -3.25 -15.74 7.74
CA ILE A 57 -3.28 -17.09 7.17
C ILE A 57 -4.69 -17.67 7.23
N LEU A 58 -5.31 -17.67 8.40
CA LEU A 58 -6.66 -18.21 8.61
C LEU A 58 -7.70 -17.55 7.70
N VAL A 59 -7.61 -16.23 7.52
CA VAL A 59 -8.51 -15.50 6.63
C VAL A 59 -8.21 -15.80 5.16
N SER A 60 -6.93 -15.89 4.78
CA SER A 60 -6.55 -16.17 3.39
C SER A 60 -6.94 -17.56 2.90
N GLU A 61 -6.97 -18.54 3.82
CA GLU A 61 -7.43 -19.92 3.57
C GLU A 61 -8.97 -20.06 3.68
N GLY A 62 -9.67 -19.00 4.09
CA GLY A 62 -11.12 -19.01 4.26
C GLY A 62 -11.61 -19.78 5.49
N TRP A 63 -10.74 -20.04 6.48
CA TRP A 63 -11.12 -20.72 7.73
C TRP A 63 -11.72 -19.79 8.78
N ALA A 64 -11.50 -18.47 8.65
CA ALA A 64 -12.10 -17.46 9.51
C ALA A 64 -12.41 -16.20 8.70
N ALA A 65 -13.46 -15.46 9.06
CA ALA A 65 -13.70 -14.14 8.47
C ALA A 65 -12.75 -13.10 9.07
N SER A 66 -12.53 -11.99 8.36
CA SER A 66 -11.72 -10.88 8.92
C SER A 66 -12.35 -10.33 10.21
N ASP A 67 -13.67 -10.34 10.33
CA ASP A 67 -14.39 -9.86 11.52
C ASP A 67 -14.12 -10.75 12.74
N ASP A 68 -14.12 -12.07 12.54
CA ASP A 68 -13.81 -13.08 13.57
C ASP A 68 -12.42 -12.87 14.17
N ILE A 69 -11.44 -12.58 13.33
CA ILE A 69 -10.07 -12.29 13.77
C ILE A 69 -10.02 -10.99 14.57
N GLN A 70 -10.73 -9.95 14.14
CA GLN A 70 -10.78 -8.67 14.86
C GLN A 70 -11.46 -8.83 16.22
N GLU A 71 -12.57 -9.58 16.29
CA GLU A 71 -13.26 -9.89 17.54
C GLU A 71 -12.37 -10.68 18.50
N ALA A 72 -11.66 -11.70 17.99
CA ALA A 72 -10.74 -12.48 18.82
C ALA A 72 -9.54 -11.66 19.31
N LEU A 73 -8.99 -10.77 18.48
CA LEU A 73 -7.94 -9.81 18.88
C LEU A 73 -8.45 -8.83 19.93
N ALA A 74 -9.66 -8.28 19.76
CA ALA A 74 -10.27 -7.38 20.73
C ALA A 74 -10.38 -8.04 22.10
N ARG A 75 -10.86 -9.30 22.14
CA ARG A 75 -10.94 -10.09 23.38
C ARG A 75 -9.58 -10.42 23.98
N GLN A 76 -8.61 -10.81 23.14
CA GLN A 76 -7.25 -11.13 23.60
C GLN A 76 -6.57 -9.93 24.28
N HIS A 77 -6.82 -8.72 23.79
CA HIS A 77 -6.21 -7.49 24.29
C HIS A 77 -7.11 -6.69 25.25
N GLY A 78 -8.37 -7.09 25.42
CA GLY A 78 -9.35 -6.34 26.21
C GLY A 78 -9.67 -4.97 25.63
N LEU A 79 -9.67 -4.83 24.29
CA LEU A 79 -9.85 -3.56 23.59
C LEU A 79 -11.24 -3.43 23.01
N GLN A 80 -11.73 -2.19 22.93
CA GLN A 80 -12.93 -1.87 22.17
C GLN A 80 -12.61 -1.81 20.67
N ARG A 81 -13.57 -2.22 19.85
CA ARG A 81 -13.50 -2.12 18.39
C ARG A 81 -13.98 -0.74 17.95
N ALA A 82 -13.19 -0.06 17.13
CA ALA A 82 -13.54 1.20 16.52
C ALA A 82 -14.15 0.96 15.13
N ASP A 83 -15.29 1.62 14.87
CA ASP A 83 -15.84 1.71 13.52
C ASP A 83 -15.56 3.09 12.92
N LEU A 84 -14.47 3.17 12.16
CA LEU A 84 -14.01 4.41 11.50
C LEU A 84 -14.86 4.81 10.28
N VAL A 85 -15.86 4.00 9.91
CA VAL A 85 -16.81 4.32 8.85
C VAL A 85 -18.06 4.96 9.46
N ALA A 86 -18.63 4.33 10.49
CA ALA A 86 -19.79 4.87 11.20
C ALA A 86 -19.45 6.15 11.99
N GLN A 87 -18.28 6.17 12.63
CA GLN A 87 -17.78 7.34 13.37
C GLN A 87 -16.38 7.72 12.89
N PRO A 88 -16.30 8.63 11.90
CA PRO A 88 -15.02 9.08 11.36
C PRO A 88 -14.10 9.71 12.42
N PRO A 89 -12.77 9.57 12.26
CA PRO A 89 -11.76 10.29 13.02
C PRO A 89 -11.99 11.81 13.11
N ASP A 90 -11.67 12.38 14.27
CA ASP A 90 -11.61 13.83 14.45
C ASP A 90 -10.48 14.44 13.59
N ALA A 91 -10.85 15.34 12.69
CA ALA A 91 -9.94 16.01 11.78
C ALA A 91 -8.85 16.83 12.52
N ALA A 92 -9.23 17.56 13.57
CA ALA A 92 -8.29 18.39 14.32
C ALA A 92 -7.23 17.52 15.02
N LEU A 93 -7.66 16.38 15.56
CA LEU A 93 -6.76 15.44 16.22
C LEU A 93 -5.84 14.74 15.21
N CYS A 94 -6.29 14.50 13.98
CA CYS A 94 -5.47 13.92 12.92
C CYS A 94 -4.33 14.86 12.47
N GLU A 95 -4.58 16.17 12.40
CA GLU A 95 -3.61 17.18 11.92
C GLU A 95 -2.42 17.41 12.87
N THR A 96 -2.53 16.96 14.12
CA THR A 96 -1.45 17.02 15.12
C THR A 96 -0.14 16.34 14.68
N ARG A 97 -0.21 15.37 13.76
CA ARG A 97 0.93 14.66 13.18
C ARG A 97 0.78 14.53 11.66
N PRO A 98 1.89 14.50 10.90
CA PRO A 98 1.81 14.30 9.45
C PRO A 98 1.24 12.92 9.12
N TYR A 99 0.49 12.81 8.03
CA TYR A 99 -0.12 11.54 7.58
C TYR A 99 0.87 10.36 7.48
N GLN A 100 2.15 10.64 7.22
CA GLN A 100 3.23 9.64 7.15
C GLN A 100 3.44 8.93 8.50
N PHE A 101 3.25 9.64 9.61
CA PHE A 101 3.32 9.07 10.95
C PHE A 101 2.20 8.04 11.16
N TRP A 102 0.97 8.42 10.83
CA TRP A 102 -0.21 7.56 10.92
C TRP A 102 -0.12 6.33 10.01
N LEU A 103 0.39 6.51 8.78
CA LEU A 103 0.66 5.40 7.85
C LEU A 103 1.76 4.45 8.37
N LYS A 104 2.85 4.98 8.90
CA LYS A 104 3.98 4.19 9.44
C LYS A 104 3.51 3.27 10.55
N HIS A 105 2.71 3.80 11.48
CA HIS A 105 2.22 3.06 12.64
C HIS A 105 0.93 2.27 12.41
N ARG A 106 0.32 2.42 11.22
CA ARG A 106 -0.99 1.82 10.90
C ARG A 106 -2.02 2.13 11.98
N ALA A 107 -2.08 3.42 12.32
CA ALA A 107 -2.96 3.94 13.35
C ALA A 107 -3.45 5.33 12.99
N ILE A 108 -4.59 5.74 13.53
CA ILE A 108 -5.13 7.09 13.37
C ILE A 108 -5.87 7.50 14.65
N PRO A 109 -5.78 8.77 15.09
CA PRO A 109 -6.57 9.24 16.21
C PRO A 109 -8.05 9.13 15.88
N TRP A 110 -8.83 8.51 16.76
CA TRP A 110 -10.25 8.30 16.52
C TRP A 110 -11.06 9.45 17.11
N MET A 111 -10.90 9.70 18.41
CA MET A 111 -11.60 10.78 19.11
C MET A 111 -10.92 11.11 20.43
N GLN A 112 -11.29 12.26 20.98
CA GLN A 112 -10.88 12.69 22.30
C GLN A 112 -12.10 12.73 23.25
N VAL A 113 -11.97 12.09 24.40
CA VAL A 113 -12.98 12.06 25.47
C VAL A 113 -12.33 12.62 26.74
N GLY A 114 -12.49 13.94 26.94
CA GLY A 114 -11.78 14.67 27.99
C GLY A 114 -10.26 14.64 27.78
N GLU A 115 -9.52 14.16 28.77
CA GLU A 115 -8.05 13.99 28.71
C GLU A 115 -7.61 12.70 28.01
N MET A 116 -8.57 11.85 27.58
CA MET A 116 -8.27 10.57 26.95
C MET A 116 -8.36 10.67 25.43
N ALA A 117 -7.27 10.38 24.74
CA ALA A 117 -7.24 10.25 23.29
C ALA A 117 -7.36 8.76 22.91
N LEU A 118 -8.45 8.40 22.24
CA LEU A 118 -8.61 7.08 21.64
C LEU A 118 -7.92 7.06 20.28
N VAL A 119 -6.98 6.12 20.10
CA VAL A 119 -6.24 5.94 18.84
C VAL A 119 -6.58 4.57 18.27
N ALA A 120 -7.17 4.56 17.08
CA ALA A 120 -7.46 3.34 16.36
C ALA A 120 -6.16 2.72 15.81
N THR A 121 -5.90 1.44 16.06
CA THR A 121 -4.71 0.71 15.60
C THR A 121 -5.07 -0.68 15.08
N ALA A 122 -4.38 -1.12 14.03
CA ALA A 122 -4.45 -2.50 13.52
C ALA A 122 -3.46 -3.45 14.21
N ARG A 123 -2.49 -2.90 14.96
CA ARG A 123 -1.44 -3.67 15.65
C ARG A 123 -1.39 -3.26 17.13
N PRO A 124 -2.25 -3.85 17.98
CA PRO A 124 -2.24 -3.61 19.42
C PRO A 124 -0.91 -3.92 20.10
N ASP A 125 -0.17 -4.90 19.60
CA ASP A 125 1.15 -5.30 20.13
C ASP A 125 2.19 -4.18 20.01
N ASP A 126 2.16 -3.43 18.91
CA ASP A 126 3.12 -2.35 18.61
C ASP A 126 2.66 -1.00 19.19
N PHE A 127 1.50 -0.95 19.84
CA PHE A 127 0.90 0.30 20.32
C PHE A 127 1.77 1.03 21.35
N ALA A 128 2.54 0.30 22.16
CA ALA A 128 3.47 0.90 23.11
C ALA A 128 4.54 1.75 22.41
N ALA A 129 5.04 1.32 21.25
CA ALA A 129 6.01 2.06 20.46
C ALA A 129 5.38 3.32 19.84
N LEU A 130 4.15 3.23 19.34
CA LEU A 130 3.38 4.39 18.88
C LEU A 130 3.18 5.41 20.00
N LYS A 131 2.78 4.96 21.21
CA LYS A 131 2.59 5.83 22.37
C LYS A 131 3.87 6.56 22.76
N ALA A 132 5.01 5.86 22.73
CA ALA A 132 6.30 6.47 23.00
C ALA A 132 6.68 7.56 21.97
N GLU A 133 6.39 7.34 20.68
CA GLU A 133 6.72 8.30 19.62
C GLU A 133 5.71 9.48 19.55
N LEU A 134 4.47 9.27 20.05
CA LEU A 134 3.47 10.33 20.23
C LEU A 134 3.88 11.36 21.28
N GLY A 135 4.59 10.93 22.33
CA GLY A 135 4.96 11.76 23.47
C GLY A 135 3.76 12.15 24.35
N ASP A 136 4.02 12.99 25.35
CA ASP A 136 3.04 13.35 26.39
C ASP A 136 1.98 14.37 25.93
N GLY A 137 2.05 14.83 24.67
CA GLY A 137 1.17 15.87 24.13
C GLY A 137 -0.30 15.45 23.92
N PHE A 138 -0.63 14.17 24.09
CA PHE A 138 -1.97 13.62 23.86
C PHE A 138 -2.69 13.19 25.14
N GLY A 139 -2.19 13.60 26.30
CA GLY A 139 -2.74 13.16 27.58
C GLY A 139 -2.74 11.64 27.70
N ILE A 140 -3.87 11.05 28.10
CA ILE A 140 -4.01 9.61 28.26
C ILE A 140 -4.36 8.97 26.91
N VAL A 141 -3.36 8.38 26.25
CA VAL A 141 -3.59 7.67 24.98
C VAL A 141 -3.98 6.21 25.23
N LEU A 142 -5.14 5.81 24.70
CA LEU A 142 -5.69 4.46 24.79
C LEU A 142 -5.92 3.87 23.38
N PRO A 143 -5.61 2.58 23.16
CA PRO A 143 -5.84 1.94 21.88
C PRO A 143 -7.30 1.53 21.71
N ALA A 144 -7.82 1.73 20.50
CA ALA A 144 -9.01 1.06 20.00
C ALA A 144 -8.62 0.18 18.81
N LEU A 145 -9.20 -1.01 18.69
CA LEU A 145 -8.87 -1.93 17.61
C LEU A 145 -9.67 -1.56 16.34
N ALA A 146 -8.98 -1.38 15.22
CA ALA A 146 -9.62 -1.26 13.90
C ALA A 146 -8.84 -2.04 12.85
N SER A 147 -9.51 -2.47 11.79
CA SER A 147 -8.83 -3.19 10.71
C SER A 147 -7.85 -2.30 9.94
N ASP A 148 -6.79 -2.89 9.36
CA ASP A 148 -5.85 -2.18 8.47
C ASP A 148 -6.60 -1.45 7.34
N ALA A 149 -7.69 -2.05 6.82
CA ALA A 149 -8.52 -1.46 5.76
C ALA A 149 -9.28 -0.21 6.23
N GLN A 150 -9.90 -0.25 7.41
CA GLN A 150 -10.59 0.91 7.98
C GLN A 150 -9.62 2.06 8.27
N ILE A 151 -8.45 1.75 8.83
CA ILE A 151 -7.43 2.76 9.14
C ILE A 151 -6.86 3.39 7.86
N ALA A 152 -6.47 2.57 6.88
CA ALA A 152 -5.97 3.07 5.61
C ALA A 152 -7.02 3.93 4.88
N GLY A 153 -8.28 3.49 4.89
CA GLY A 153 -9.41 4.25 4.33
C GLY A 153 -9.65 5.57 5.06
N ALA A 154 -9.58 5.58 6.39
CA ALA A 154 -9.74 6.79 7.18
C ALA A 154 -8.60 7.79 6.94
N ILE A 155 -7.34 7.34 6.90
CA ILE A 155 -6.19 8.17 6.53
C ILE A 155 -6.36 8.75 5.12
N ALA A 156 -6.76 7.92 4.15
CA ALA A 156 -6.99 8.36 2.77
C ALA A 156 -8.10 9.43 2.68
N ARG A 157 -9.19 9.27 3.44
CA ARG A 157 -10.29 10.26 3.52
C ARG A 157 -9.89 11.55 4.23
N GLN A 158 -9.08 11.47 5.28
CA GLN A 158 -8.67 12.64 6.06
C GLN A 158 -7.59 13.48 5.34
N PHE A 159 -6.62 12.82 4.72
CA PHE A 159 -5.45 13.49 4.12
C PHE A 159 -5.48 13.49 2.59
N ARG A 160 -6.66 13.65 1.99
CA ARG A 160 -6.89 13.54 0.53
C ARG A 160 -5.91 14.38 -0.29
N GLU A 161 -5.89 15.68 -0.02
CA GLU A 161 -5.07 16.66 -0.75
C GLU A 161 -3.56 16.42 -0.55
N PRO A 162 -3.03 16.33 0.69
CA PRO A 162 -1.62 16.01 0.91
C PRO A 162 -1.17 14.71 0.23
N LEU A 163 -2.01 13.66 0.26
CA LEU A 163 -1.71 12.39 -0.38
C LEU A 163 -1.69 12.49 -1.90
N ALA A 164 -2.65 13.20 -2.50
CA ALA A 164 -2.72 13.38 -3.95
C ALA A 164 -1.54 14.21 -4.48
N VAL A 165 -1.20 15.30 -3.80
CA VAL A 165 -0.02 16.11 -4.10
C VAL A 165 1.26 15.26 -3.97
N ALA A 166 1.40 14.51 -2.87
CA ALA A 166 2.56 13.66 -2.66
C ALA A 166 2.69 12.57 -3.73
N ALA A 167 1.58 11.97 -4.16
CA ALA A 167 1.56 10.98 -5.23
C ALA A 167 2.07 11.57 -6.56
N GLY A 168 1.62 12.76 -6.96
CA GLY A 168 2.09 13.46 -8.17
C GLY A 168 3.51 14.02 -8.05
N ALA A 169 3.96 14.32 -6.83
CA ALA A 169 5.26 14.94 -6.56
C ALA A 169 6.39 13.94 -6.27
N ARG A 170 6.09 12.65 -6.05
CA ARG A 170 7.02 11.66 -5.49
C ARG A 170 8.33 11.49 -6.26
N VAL A 171 8.28 11.45 -7.58
CA VAL A 171 9.49 11.35 -8.43
C VAL A 171 10.23 12.68 -8.39
N ALA A 172 11.55 12.69 -8.15
CA ALA A 172 12.32 13.93 -8.14
C ALA A 172 12.19 14.71 -9.46
N ALA A 173 12.22 16.05 -9.41
CA ALA A 173 11.94 16.90 -10.57
C ALA A 173 12.84 16.59 -11.79
N ARG A 174 14.11 16.23 -11.58
CA ARG A 174 15.06 15.83 -12.64
C ARG A 174 14.67 14.55 -13.40
N PHE A 175 13.83 13.72 -12.80
CA PHE A 175 13.32 12.47 -13.38
C PHE A 175 11.83 12.60 -13.75
N SER A 176 11.26 13.81 -13.67
CA SER A 176 9.84 14.05 -13.89
C SER A 176 9.62 15.04 -15.03
N CYS A 177 8.69 14.72 -15.94
CA CYS A 177 8.28 15.63 -17.01
C CYS A 177 7.27 16.70 -16.56
N ARG A 178 6.92 16.78 -15.26
CA ARG A 178 5.84 17.66 -14.77
C ARG A 178 6.10 19.16 -14.95
N THR A 179 7.36 19.56 -15.06
CA THR A 179 7.75 20.95 -15.30
C THR A 179 8.07 21.24 -16.76
N TRP A 180 7.96 20.25 -17.66
CA TRP A 180 8.38 20.37 -19.06
C TRP A 180 7.65 21.47 -19.83
N GLN A 181 6.41 21.79 -19.45
CA GLN A 181 5.55 22.75 -20.15
C GLN A 181 5.78 24.22 -19.74
N ARG A 182 6.44 24.52 -18.61
CA ARG A 182 6.57 25.91 -18.13
C ARG A 182 7.68 26.65 -18.89
N GLY A 183 7.29 27.67 -19.66
CA GLY A 183 8.21 28.61 -20.34
C GLY A 183 8.64 28.23 -21.76
N ARG A 184 8.36 27.00 -22.23
CA ARG A 184 8.71 26.57 -23.59
C ARG A 184 7.79 27.14 -24.67
N GLY A 185 6.58 27.60 -24.36
CA GLY A 185 5.67 28.16 -25.36
C GLY A 185 6.28 29.36 -26.09
N VAL A 186 6.87 30.30 -25.35
CA VAL A 186 7.51 31.50 -25.93
C VAL A 186 8.83 31.15 -26.62
N ALA A 187 9.66 30.29 -26.02
CA ALA A 187 10.91 29.84 -26.65
C ALA A 187 10.67 29.04 -27.93
N LEU A 188 9.65 28.18 -27.95
CA LEU A 188 9.23 27.39 -29.12
C LEU A 188 8.63 28.30 -30.19
N ALA A 189 7.78 29.27 -29.80
CA ALA A 189 7.25 30.25 -30.74
C ALA A 189 8.37 31.09 -31.38
N ALA A 190 9.33 31.58 -30.58
CA ALA A 190 10.50 32.29 -31.09
C ALA A 190 11.37 31.42 -32.00
N LEU A 191 11.59 30.15 -31.65
CA LEU A 191 12.30 29.18 -32.49
C LEU A 191 11.57 28.94 -33.82
N LEU A 192 10.25 28.76 -33.79
CA LEU A 192 9.43 28.53 -34.99
C LEU A 192 9.41 29.75 -35.91
N VAL A 193 9.30 30.95 -35.33
CA VAL A 193 9.40 32.22 -36.09
C VAL A 193 10.79 32.37 -36.70
N GLY A 194 11.85 32.09 -35.94
CA GLY A 194 13.22 32.11 -36.46
C GLY A 194 13.43 31.10 -37.59
N LEU A 195 12.92 29.88 -37.43
CA LEU A 195 12.97 28.83 -38.45
C LEU A 195 12.22 29.24 -39.72
N ALA A 196 11.03 29.84 -39.58
CA ALA A 196 10.26 30.36 -40.70
C ALA A 196 11.00 31.48 -41.44
N ALA A 197 11.64 32.40 -40.72
CA ALA A 197 12.44 33.47 -41.31
C ALA A 197 13.63 32.91 -42.12
N VAL A 198 14.34 31.90 -41.59
CA VAL A 198 15.45 31.23 -42.29
C VAL A 198 14.95 30.49 -43.53
N LEU A 199 13.80 29.82 -43.45
CA LEU A 199 13.19 29.12 -44.58
C LEU A 199 12.83 30.08 -45.73
N ILE A 200 12.34 31.28 -45.39
CA ILE A 200 12.04 32.33 -46.37
C ILE A 200 13.32 32.92 -46.96
N ALA A 201 14.34 33.18 -46.14
CA ALA A 201 15.58 33.83 -46.58
C ALA A 201 16.51 32.90 -47.40
N ALA A 202 16.51 31.59 -47.12
CA ALA A 202 17.44 30.64 -47.74
C ALA A 202 16.79 29.26 -48.03
N PRO A 203 15.77 29.20 -48.91
CA PRO A 203 14.99 27.98 -49.14
C PRO A 203 15.82 26.80 -49.69
N LEU A 204 16.76 27.06 -50.61
CA LEU A 204 17.57 26.01 -51.24
C LEU A 204 18.54 25.34 -50.24
N TRP A 205 19.16 26.12 -49.36
CA TRP A 205 20.05 25.58 -48.32
C TRP A 205 19.28 24.77 -47.28
N CYS A 206 18.08 25.22 -46.90
CA CYS A 206 17.19 24.46 -46.03
C CYS A 206 16.80 23.10 -46.65
N ILE A 207 16.39 23.10 -47.93
CA ILE A 207 16.05 21.87 -48.66
C ILE A 207 17.25 20.93 -48.75
N ALA A 208 18.44 21.46 -49.09
CA ALA A 208 19.67 20.67 -49.18
C ALA A 208 20.04 20.03 -47.82
N ALA A 209 19.99 20.82 -46.74
CA ALA A 209 20.30 20.33 -45.39
C ALA A 209 19.30 19.26 -44.92
N LEU A 210 17.99 19.48 -45.12
CA LEU A 210 16.95 18.51 -44.77
C LEU A 210 17.07 17.22 -45.59
N SER A 211 17.38 17.32 -46.88
CA SER A 211 17.56 16.16 -47.77
C SER A 211 18.80 15.35 -47.36
N LEU A 212 19.90 16.01 -47.00
CA LEU A 212 21.10 15.35 -46.50
C LEU A 212 20.84 14.64 -45.18
N LEU A 213 20.14 15.29 -44.24
CA LEU A 213 19.77 14.71 -42.95
C LEU A 213 18.82 13.50 -43.13
N ALA A 214 17.82 13.61 -44.02
CA ALA A 214 16.92 12.51 -44.34
C ALA A 214 17.68 11.33 -44.95
N THR A 215 18.61 11.59 -45.86
CA THR A 215 19.44 10.54 -46.48
C THR A 215 20.34 9.87 -45.45
N ALA A 216 20.98 10.64 -44.57
CA ALA A 216 21.85 10.12 -43.51
C ALA A 216 21.07 9.27 -42.49
N THR A 217 19.90 9.74 -42.04
CA THR A 217 19.04 8.98 -41.12
C THR A 217 18.51 7.70 -41.77
N LEU A 218 18.10 7.74 -43.04
CA LEU A 218 17.64 6.57 -43.76
C LEU A 218 18.77 5.53 -43.93
N LEU A 219 19.98 5.97 -44.24
CA LEU A 219 21.17 5.11 -44.28
C LEU A 219 21.45 4.47 -42.93
N MET A 220 21.38 5.23 -41.83
CA MET A 220 21.59 4.72 -40.48
C MET A 220 20.53 3.66 -40.09
N PHE A 221 19.24 3.93 -40.35
CA PHE A 221 18.17 2.96 -40.11
C PHE A 221 18.31 1.72 -40.97
N THR A 222 18.72 1.87 -42.24
CA THR A 222 18.93 0.75 -43.16
C THR A 222 20.11 -0.10 -42.72
N ALA A 223 21.21 0.51 -42.30
CA ALA A 223 22.37 -0.18 -41.74
C ALA A 223 22.04 -0.93 -40.45
N LEU A 224 21.26 -0.32 -39.54
CA LEU A 224 20.79 -0.99 -38.32
C LEU A 224 19.90 -2.20 -38.65
N LYS A 225 18.94 -2.04 -39.57
CA LYS A 225 18.06 -3.13 -40.02
C LYS A 225 18.84 -4.25 -40.69
N LEU A 226 19.79 -3.90 -41.57
CA LEU A 226 20.64 -4.87 -42.26
C LEU A 226 21.53 -5.60 -41.25
N GLY A 227 22.12 -4.89 -40.29
CA GLY A 227 22.89 -5.49 -39.20
C GLY A 227 22.07 -6.44 -38.35
N ALA A 228 20.84 -6.05 -37.97
CA ALA A 228 19.92 -6.92 -37.23
C ALA A 228 19.50 -8.16 -38.05
N PHE A 229 19.25 -7.99 -39.36
CA PHE A 229 18.89 -9.07 -40.26
C PHE A 229 20.05 -10.06 -40.46
N VAL A 230 21.27 -9.55 -40.70
CA VAL A 230 22.49 -10.37 -40.78
C VAL A 230 22.75 -11.07 -39.46
N ALA A 231 22.63 -10.37 -38.32
CA ALA A 231 22.77 -10.96 -37.01
C ALA A 231 21.73 -12.07 -36.75
N HIS A 232 20.50 -11.90 -37.22
CA HIS A 232 19.46 -12.93 -37.15
C HIS A 232 19.79 -14.14 -38.05
N LEU A 233 20.25 -13.92 -39.28
CA LEU A 233 20.61 -15.02 -40.19
C LEU A 233 21.81 -15.82 -39.66
N LEU A 234 22.78 -15.14 -39.04
CA LEU A 234 23.98 -15.76 -38.46
C LEU A 234 23.73 -16.34 -37.06
N SER A 235 22.76 -15.82 -36.31
CA SER A 235 22.39 -16.32 -34.99
C SER A 235 21.30 -17.38 -35.09
N HIS A 236 21.69 -18.66 -35.07
CA HIS A 236 20.77 -19.77 -34.74
C HIS A 236 20.34 -19.79 -33.27
N ARG A 237 20.64 -18.75 -32.49
CA ARG A 237 20.20 -18.62 -31.11
C ARG A 237 18.80 -18.05 -31.10
N HIS A 238 17.81 -18.94 -31.18
CA HIS A 238 16.52 -18.63 -30.57
C HIS A 238 16.80 -18.21 -29.12
N LEU A 239 16.38 -17.01 -28.75
CA LEU A 239 16.22 -16.64 -27.36
C LEU A 239 15.12 -17.56 -26.81
N THR A 240 15.49 -18.79 -26.46
CA THR A 240 14.67 -19.65 -25.63
C THR A 240 14.44 -18.86 -24.36
N ALA A 241 13.17 -18.60 -24.03
CA ALA A 241 12.80 -18.19 -22.70
C ALA A 241 13.54 -19.11 -21.71
N PRO A 242 14.11 -18.59 -20.60
CA PRO A 242 14.70 -19.44 -19.58
C PRO A 242 13.75 -20.60 -19.32
N GLY A 243 14.26 -21.83 -19.43
CA GLY A 243 13.45 -23.03 -19.24
C GLY A 243 12.79 -23.01 -17.85
N PRO A 244 11.78 -23.88 -17.63
CA PRO A 244 11.13 -24.06 -16.32
C PRO A 244 12.07 -24.59 -15.23
N ASP A 245 13.37 -24.69 -15.50
CA ASP A 245 14.45 -24.65 -14.52
C ASP A 245 14.49 -23.26 -13.83
N CYS A 246 13.33 -22.81 -13.34
CA CYS A 246 13.23 -21.89 -12.25
C CYS A 246 14.19 -22.43 -11.20
N VAL A 247 15.28 -21.69 -10.95
CA VAL A 247 16.18 -21.91 -9.81
C VAL A 247 15.29 -22.31 -8.64
N ALA A 248 15.32 -23.59 -8.27
CA ALA A 248 14.59 -24.07 -7.12
C ALA A 248 15.06 -23.15 -6.00
N LEU A 249 14.15 -22.28 -5.53
CA LEU A 249 14.46 -21.32 -4.47
C LEU A 249 15.22 -22.10 -3.42
N GLU A 250 16.50 -21.78 -3.21
CA GLU A 250 17.34 -22.57 -2.31
C GLU A 250 16.56 -22.78 -1.02
N SER A 251 16.55 -24.01 -0.53
CA SER A 251 15.83 -24.40 0.68
C SER A 251 16.22 -23.45 1.82
N GLY A 252 15.35 -22.47 2.12
CA GLY A 252 15.65 -21.37 3.04
C GLY A 252 15.23 -19.97 2.57
N TYR A 253 14.94 -19.77 1.27
CA TYR A 253 14.49 -18.46 0.79
C TYR A 253 13.10 -18.12 1.33
N ARG A 254 13.02 -17.00 2.06
CA ARG A 254 11.75 -16.51 2.62
C ARG A 254 11.03 -15.70 1.55
N LEU A 255 9.80 -16.10 1.26
CA LEU A 255 8.94 -15.35 0.35
C LEU A 255 8.57 -13.99 0.97
N PRO A 256 8.82 -12.86 0.28
CA PRO A 256 8.43 -11.55 0.76
C PRO A 256 6.91 -11.35 0.68
N LYS A 257 6.36 -10.39 1.43
CA LYS A 257 5.00 -9.91 1.13
C LYS A 257 5.06 -9.07 -0.15
N VAL A 258 4.26 -9.43 -1.15
CA VAL A 258 4.23 -8.77 -2.47
C VAL A 258 2.90 -8.08 -2.65
N SER A 259 2.95 -6.77 -2.92
CA SER A 259 1.76 -6.01 -3.30
C SER A 259 1.66 -5.89 -4.83
N VAL A 260 0.49 -6.17 -5.39
CA VAL A 260 0.19 -6.03 -6.82
C VAL A 260 -0.84 -4.92 -6.99
N LEU A 261 -0.43 -3.80 -7.60
CA LEU A 261 -1.34 -2.70 -7.90
C LEU A 261 -2.01 -2.93 -9.26
N VAL A 262 -3.34 -2.93 -9.28
CA VAL A 262 -4.13 -3.12 -10.49
C VAL A 262 -5.03 -1.90 -10.71
N PRO A 263 -4.64 -0.97 -11.59
CA PRO A 263 -5.50 0.17 -11.94
C PRO A 263 -6.67 -0.29 -12.79
N LEU A 264 -7.89 -0.05 -12.30
CA LEU A 264 -9.14 -0.32 -13.01
C LEU A 264 -9.75 1.00 -13.47
N PHE A 265 -10.26 1.03 -14.70
CA PHE A 265 -10.91 2.22 -15.25
C PHE A 265 -12.06 1.82 -16.17
N ARG A 266 -13.31 1.98 -15.70
CA ARG A 266 -14.56 1.70 -16.43
C ARG A 266 -14.68 0.26 -16.96
N GLU A 267 -14.31 -0.71 -16.15
CA GLU A 267 -14.23 -2.12 -16.56
C GLU A 267 -15.15 -3.00 -15.69
N THR A 268 -16.46 -2.89 -15.88
CA THR A 268 -17.48 -3.63 -15.09
C THR A 268 -17.44 -5.14 -15.29
N GLU A 269 -17.29 -5.60 -16.54
CA GLU A 269 -17.28 -7.04 -16.83
C GLU A 269 -15.93 -7.71 -16.54
N ILE A 270 -14.84 -6.95 -16.44
CA ILE A 270 -13.49 -7.51 -16.27
C ILE A 270 -13.19 -7.80 -14.80
N ALA A 271 -13.81 -7.10 -13.84
CA ALA A 271 -13.53 -7.26 -12.42
C ALA A 271 -13.64 -8.72 -11.96
N GLY A 272 -14.73 -9.42 -12.28
CA GLY A 272 -14.92 -10.84 -11.92
C GLY A 272 -13.91 -11.77 -12.58
N HIS A 273 -13.64 -11.59 -13.88
CA HIS A 273 -12.66 -12.39 -14.61
C HIS A 273 -11.23 -12.15 -14.11
N LEU A 274 -10.90 -10.91 -13.78
CA LEU A 274 -9.61 -10.51 -13.22
C LEU A 274 -9.43 -11.12 -11.83
N ILE A 275 -10.40 -10.99 -10.93
CA ILE A 275 -10.36 -11.60 -9.59
C ILE A 275 -10.15 -13.11 -9.71
N ARG A 276 -10.86 -13.78 -10.62
CA ARG A 276 -10.68 -15.22 -10.86
C ARG A 276 -9.27 -15.56 -11.37
N ARG A 277 -8.68 -14.74 -12.24
CA ARG A 277 -7.31 -14.93 -12.75
C ARG A 277 -6.27 -14.67 -11.66
N LEU A 278 -6.43 -13.61 -10.85
CA LEU A 278 -5.59 -13.32 -9.70
C LEU A 278 -5.67 -14.44 -8.65
N GLY A 279 -6.85 -15.05 -8.50
CA GLY A 279 -7.06 -16.25 -7.70
C GLY A 279 -6.17 -17.42 -8.11
N ARG A 280 -5.88 -17.57 -9.42
CA ARG A 280 -5.00 -18.63 -9.95
C ARG A 280 -3.50 -18.40 -9.74
N LEU A 281 -3.08 -17.24 -9.22
CA LEU A 281 -1.68 -17.02 -8.86
C LEU A 281 -1.25 -18.03 -7.79
N THR A 282 -0.14 -18.72 -8.05
CA THR A 282 0.43 -19.76 -7.16
C THR A 282 1.14 -19.19 -5.93
N TYR A 283 1.28 -17.86 -5.84
CA TYR A 283 1.88 -17.20 -4.68
C TYR A 283 0.99 -17.36 -3.43
N PRO A 284 1.57 -17.62 -2.23
CA PRO A 284 0.78 -17.77 -1.01
C PRO A 284 -0.10 -16.55 -0.75
N LYS A 285 -1.41 -16.78 -0.55
CA LYS A 285 -2.40 -15.70 -0.43
C LYS A 285 -2.17 -14.82 0.80
N ALA A 286 -1.69 -15.38 1.90
CA ALA A 286 -1.28 -14.63 3.09
C ALA A 286 -0.10 -13.66 2.85
N LEU A 287 0.69 -13.87 1.79
CA LEU A 287 1.82 -13.01 1.40
C LEU A 287 1.51 -12.15 0.17
N LEU A 288 0.30 -12.22 -0.36
CA LEU A 288 -0.15 -11.43 -1.50
C LEU A 288 -1.06 -10.29 -1.02
N ASP A 289 -0.82 -9.07 -1.51
CA ASP A 289 -1.67 -7.90 -1.26
C ASP A 289 -2.07 -7.28 -2.61
N VAL A 290 -3.23 -7.63 -3.13
CA VAL A 290 -3.74 -7.01 -4.37
C VAL A 290 -4.48 -5.73 -4.02
N VAL A 291 -4.03 -4.64 -4.63
CA VAL A 291 -4.62 -3.31 -4.48
C VAL A 291 -5.32 -2.94 -5.79
N LEU A 292 -6.64 -3.02 -5.81
CA LEU A 292 -7.46 -2.52 -6.91
C LEU A 292 -7.54 -1.00 -6.79
N VAL A 293 -6.95 -0.29 -7.74
CA VAL A 293 -6.87 1.17 -7.72
C VAL A 293 -8.00 1.73 -8.57
N LEU A 294 -8.89 2.50 -7.96
CA LEU A 294 -10.05 3.12 -8.61
C LEU A 294 -9.93 4.64 -8.55
N GLU A 295 -10.40 5.33 -9.60
CA GLU A 295 -10.55 6.78 -9.57
C GLU A 295 -11.84 7.16 -8.86
N GLU A 296 -11.83 8.25 -8.07
CA GLU A 296 -12.99 8.76 -7.35
C GLU A 296 -14.22 8.99 -8.26
N ALA A 297 -14.00 9.35 -9.53
CA ALA A 297 -15.05 9.59 -10.50
C ALA A 297 -15.65 8.32 -11.15
N ASP A 298 -15.12 7.12 -10.86
CA ASP A 298 -15.57 5.86 -11.45
C ASP A 298 -16.62 5.15 -10.56
N GLU A 299 -17.80 5.76 -10.44
CA GLU A 299 -18.89 5.29 -9.57
C GLU A 299 -19.39 3.89 -9.98
N LEU A 300 -19.47 3.63 -11.29
CA LEU A 300 -19.94 2.38 -11.86
C LEU A 300 -19.05 1.19 -11.46
N THR A 301 -17.72 1.34 -11.52
CA THR A 301 -16.79 0.29 -11.08
C THR A 301 -16.81 0.13 -9.56
N ARG A 302 -16.95 1.24 -8.81
CA ARG A 302 -17.07 1.22 -7.34
C ARG A 302 -18.31 0.47 -6.88
N GLU A 303 -19.48 0.73 -7.46
CA GLU A 303 -20.72 0.03 -7.12
C GLU A 303 -20.65 -1.46 -7.44
N THR A 304 -20.00 -1.82 -8.56
CA THR A 304 -19.82 -3.23 -8.95
C THR A 304 -18.93 -3.97 -7.96
N LEU A 305 -17.83 -3.35 -7.53
CA LEU A 305 -16.92 -3.94 -6.54
C LEU A 305 -17.54 -3.98 -5.14
N ALA A 306 -18.34 -2.99 -4.76
CA ALA A 306 -19.06 -2.99 -3.48
C ALA A 306 -20.07 -4.14 -3.35
N ARG A 307 -20.58 -4.66 -4.46
CA ARG A 307 -21.49 -5.81 -4.51
C ARG A 307 -20.78 -7.15 -4.69
N THR A 308 -19.46 -7.14 -4.93
CA THR A 308 -18.67 -8.36 -5.16
C THR A 308 -17.97 -8.76 -3.88
N GLU A 309 -18.07 -10.02 -3.47
CA GLU A 309 -17.27 -10.53 -2.37
C GLU A 309 -15.80 -10.62 -2.78
N LEU A 310 -14.98 -9.74 -2.22
CA LEU A 310 -13.54 -9.73 -2.44
C LEU A 310 -12.85 -10.62 -1.41
N PRO A 311 -11.93 -11.51 -1.84
CA PRO A 311 -11.05 -12.22 -0.92
C PRO A 311 -10.25 -11.22 -0.06
N ALA A 312 -9.94 -11.57 1.19
CA ALA A 312 -9.31 -10.63 2.13
C ALA A 312 -7.90 -10.14 1.74
N TRP A 313 -7.23 -10.86 0.82
CA TRP A 313 -5.94 -10.45 0.24
C TRP A 313 -6.10 -9.48 -0.95
N ILE A 314 -7.33 -9.09 -1.29
CA ILE A 314 -7.67 -8.06 -2.26
C ILE A 314 -8.35 -6.90 -1.53
N ARG A 315 -7.85 -5.69 -1.73
CA ARG A 315 -8.44 -4.46 -1.20
C ARG A 315 -8.58 -3.40 -2.29
N VAL A 316 -9.53 -2.50 -2.08
CA VAL A 316 -9.77 -1.36 -2.96
C VAL A 316 -9.10 -0.13 -2.38
N ALA A 317 -8.41 0.62 -3.23
CA ALA A 317 -7.86 1.94 -2.92
C ALA A 317 -8.46 2.97 -3.88
N GLU A 318 -9.30 3.85 -3.34
CA GLU A 318 -9.87 4.97 -4.09
C GLU A 318 -8.86 6.12 -4.14
N VAL A 319 -8.58 6.60 -5.34
CA VAL A 319 -7.65 7.70 -5.60
C VAL A 319 -8.46 8.99 -5.75
N PRO A 320 -8.24 9.99 -4.88
CA PRO A 320 -8.97 11.25 -4.94
C PRO A 320 -8.65 12.00 -6.23
N ALA A 321 -9.65 12.71 -6.77
CA ALA A 321 -9.43 13.58 -7.92
C ALA A 321 -8.51 14.75 -7.52
N HIS A 322 -7.43 14.96 -8.26
CA HIS A 322 -6.51 16.08 -8.02
C HIS A 322 -5.98 16.67 -9.32
N GLY A 323 -6.56 17.80 -9.72
CA GLY A 323 -6.26 18.46 -10.99
C GLY A 323 -6.59 17.56 -12.19
N ALA A 324 -5.62 17.36 -13.08
CA ALA A 324 -5.74 16.54 -14.28
C ALA A 324 -5.05 15.16 -14.17
N LEU A 325 -4.56 14.80 -12.98
CA LEU A 325 -3.87 13.52 -12.76
C LEU A 325 -4.89 12.38 -12.77
N THR A 326 -4.58 11.32 -13.53
CA THR A 326 -5.37 10.09 -13.64
C THR A 326 -4.48 8.88 -13.36
N THR A 327 -5.09 7.76 -12.98
CA THR A 327 -4.38 6.53 -12.54
C THR A 327 -3.77 5.75 -13.70
N LYS A 328 -4.30 5.90 -14.92
CA LYS A 328 -3.73 5.36 -16.16
C LYS A 328 -3.15 6.51 -17.01
N PRO A 329 -1.92 6.40 -17.52
CA PRO A 329 -1.41 7.35 -18.51
C PRO A 329 -2.29 7.30 -19.76
N ARG A 330 -2.69 8.48 -20.27
CA ARG A 330 -3.38 8.61 -21.56
C ARG A 330 -2.41 8.49 -22.72
#